data_AF-A0A5B7T0B0-F1
#
_entry.id   AF-A0A5B7T0B0-F1
#
_cell.length_a   1.000
_cell.length_b   1.000
_cell.length_c   1.000
_cell.angle_alpha   90.00
_cell.angle_beta   90.00
_cell.angle_gamma   90.00
#
_symmetry.space_group_name_H-M   'P 1'
#
loop_
_entity.id
_entity.type
_entity.pdbx_description
1 polymer ?
#
loop_
_entity_poly.entity_id
_entity_poly.type
_entity_poly.pdbx_seq_one_letter_code
_entity_poly.pdbx_strand_id
1 'polypeptide(L)'
;MDNSKQKLLLSLLVEFEKSFSKQINESVINQKIEQLVTDSVQELSNKQYRGSLFDKRVNELIKSVNHAKNDEHLIFNDYSRRLWEQISQISQRTTSFETAYSLIDILNSKNASLRL
;
A
#
# COMPACT_ATOMS: atom_id res chain seq x y z
N MET A 1 -20.01 5.02 4.60
CA MET A 1 -18.87 5.48 3.77
C MET A 1 -17.55 4.82 4.16
N ASP A 2 -17.25 4.62 5.45
CA ASP A 2 -15.97 4.04 5.91
C ASP A 2 -15.61 2.66 5.35
N ASN A 3 -16.59 1.76 5.20
CA ASN A 3 -16.33 0.40 4.73
C ASN A 3 -15.76 0.36 3.29
N SER A 4 -16.20 1.26 2.41
CA SER A 4 -15.69 1.32 1.02
C SER A 4 -14.24 1.79 0.96
N LYS A 5 -13.87 2.78 1.79
CA LYS A 5 -12.49 3.26 1.93
C LYS A 5 -11.57 2.17 2.48
N GLN A 6 -12.02 1.44 3.51
CA GLN A 6 -11.22 0.39 4.13
C GLN A 6 -11.00 -0.81 3.21
N LYS A 7 -12.03 -1.25 2.48
CA LYS A 7 -11.91 -2.29 1.45
C LYS A 7 -10.89 -1.90 0.39
N LEU A 8 -10.96 -0.65 -0.07
CA LEU A 8 -10.07 -0.12 -1.09
C LEU A 8 -8.61 -0.05 -0.60
N LEU A 9 -8.38 0.47 0.61
CA LEU A 9 -7.06 0.48 1.23
C LEU A 9 -6.49 -0.92 1.35
N LEU A 10 -7.31 -1.89 1.79
CA LEU A 10 -6.88 -3.28 1.89
C LEU A 10 -6.52 -3.85 0.51
N SER A 11 -7.32 -3.59 -0.53
CA SER A 11 -7.01 -4.02 -1.90
C SER A 11 -5.69 -3.45 -2.41
N LEU A 12 -5.42 -2.16 -2.16
CA LEU A 12 -4.15 -1.55 -2.54
C LEU A 12 -2.97 -2.13 -1.76
N LEU A 13 -3.14 -2.36 -0.45
CA LEU A 13 -2.10 -2.95 0.39
C LEU A 13 -1.76 -4.38 -0.07
N VAL A 14 -2.77 -5.18 -0.46
CA VAL A 14 -2.56 -6.52 -1.04
C VAL A 14 -1.82 -6.44 -2.38
N GLU A 15 -2.17 -5.49 -3.27
CA GLU A 15 -1.45 -5.35 -4.55
C GLU A 15 -0.02 -4.81 -4.34
N PHE A 16 0.18 -3.92 -3.36
CA PHE A 16 1.50 -3.44 -2.98
C PHE A 16 2.36 -4.57 -2.44
N GLU A 17 1.85 -5.38 -1.50
CA GLU A 17 2.55 -6.55 -0.96
C GLU A 17 3.01 -7.48 -2.08
N LYS A 18 2.12 -7.87 -3.00
CA LYS A 18 2.46 -8.70 -4.17
C LYS A 18 3.51 -8.09 -5.08
N SER A 19 3.49 -6.77 -5.26
CA SER A 19 4.48 -6.09 -6.11
C SER A 19 5.82 -5.95 -5.41
N PHE A 20 5.81 -5.70 -4.11
CA PHE A 20 6.99 -5.42 -3.31
C PHE A 20 7.75 -6.70 -2.97
N SER A 21 7.06 -7.84 -2.80
CA SER A 21 7.70 -9.16 -2.62
C SER A 21 8.33 -9.71 -3.90
N LYS A 22 7.85 -9.28 -5.07
CA LYS A 22 8.40 -9.72 -6.37
C LYS A 22 9.59 -8.92 -6.86
N GLN A 23 9.88 -7.77 -6.24
CA GLN A 23 11.04 -6.98 -6.63
C GLN A 23 12.30 -7.59 -6.04
N ILE A 24 13.45 -7.38 -6.69
CA ILE A 24 14.74 -7.83 -6.17
C ILE A 24 15.04 -7.06 -4.88
N ASN A 25 14.97 -7.75 -3.73
CA ASN A 25 15.18 -7.19 -2.39
C ASN A 25 16.53 -7.66 -1.82
N GLU A 26 17.63 -7.06 -2.28
CA GLU A 26 18.99 -7.39 -1.82
C GLU A 26 19.36 -6.71 -0.49
N SER A 27 18.67 -5.63 -0.12
CA SER A 27 18.96 -4.91 1.11
C SER A 27 18.21 -5.51 2.31
N VAL A 28 18.86 -5.52 3.48
CA VAL A 28 18.27 -5.97 4.75
C VAL A 28 17.02 -5.16 5.08
N ILE A 29 17.00 -3.85 4.78
CA ILE A 29 15.83 -3.01 5.02
C ILE A 29 14.65 -3.40 4.13
N ASN A 30 14.90 -3.71 2.85
CA ASN A 30 13.86 -4.14 1.92
C ASN A 30 13.21 -5.45 2.40
N GLN A 31 14.02 -6.43 2.83
CA GLN A 31 13.53 -7.70 3.37
C GLN A 31 12.74 -7.52 4.67
N LYS A 32 13.23 -6.69 5.60
CA LYS A 32 12.54 -6.36 6.86
C LYS A 32 11.17 -5.73 6.59
N ILE A 33 11.11 -4.80 5.64
CA ILE A 33 9.85 -4.14 5.28
C ILE A 33 8.92 -5.09 4.52
N GLU A 34 9.46 -6.01 3.73
CA GLU A 34 8.66 -7.01 3.01
C GLU A 34 7.92 -7.90 4.00
N GLN A 35 8.64 -8.40 5.01
CA GLN A 35 8.05 -9.18 6.08
C GLN A 35 6.99 -8.36 6.85
N LEU A 36 7.31 -7.13 7.26
CA LEU A 36 6.36 -6.25 7.97
C LEU A 36 5.07 -6.03 7.17
N VAL A 37 5.18 -5.75 5.88
CA VAL A 37 4.04 -5.51 4.98
C VAL A 37 3.23 -6.79 4.83
N THR A 38 3.88 -7.93 4.63
CA THR A 38 3.25 -9.25 4.49
C THR A 38 2.43 -9.59 5.74
N ASP A 39 3.05 -9.49 6.92
CA ASP A 39 2.41 -9.77 8.20
C ASP A 39 1.22 -8.85 8.44
N SER A 40 1.37 -7.56 8.14
CA SER A 40 0.31 -6.56 8.33
C SER A 40 -0.87 -6.80 7.39
N VAL A 41 -0.61 -7.12 6.12
CA VAL A 41 -1.64 -7.42 5.13
C VAL A 41 -2.39 -8.70 5.49
N GLN A 42 -1.67 -9.73 5.91
CA GLN A 42 -2.28 -10.98 6.38
C GLN A 42 -3.12 -10.76 7.63
N GLU A 43 -2.63 -9.97 8.60
CA GLU A 43 -3.39 -9.60 9.79
C GLU A 43 -4.69 -8.87 9.43
N LEU A 44 -4.60 -7.81 8.62
CA LEU A 44 -5.74 -6.99 8.19
C LEU A 44 -6.78 -7.81 7.43
N SER A 45 -6.33 -8.74 6.58
CA SER A 45 -7.19 -9.61 5.78
C SER A 45 -7.90 -10.66 6.65
N ASN A 46 -7.16 -11.31 7.56
CA ASN A 46 -7.69 -12.42 8.35
C ASN A 46 -8.58 -11.97 9.50
N LYS A 47 -8.19 -10.92 10.20
CA LYS A 47 -8.94 -10.43 11.37
C LYS A 47 -10.11 -9.54 10.99
N GLN A 48 -10.25 -9.21 9.71
CA GLN A 48 -11.33 -8.37 9.16
C GLN A 48 -11.56 -7.11 10.00
N TYR A 49 -10.48 -6.43 10.41
CA TYR A 49 -10.60 -5.21 11.20
C TYR A 49 -11.49 -4.19 10.49
N ARG A 50 -12.32 -3.48 11.26
CA ARG A 50 -13.24 -2.45 10.75
C ARG A 50 -13.14 -1.17 11.56
N GLY A 51 -13.51 -0.06 10.94
CA GLY A 51 -13.55 1.25 11.59
C GLY A 51 -12.18 1.65 12.14
N SER A 52 -12.17 2.30 13.30
CA SER A 52 -10.97 2.89 13.89
C SER A 52 -9.81 1.91 14.13
N LEU A 53 -10.09 0.63 14.38
CA LEU A 53 -9.03 -0.36 14.58
C LEU A 53 -8.26 -0.66 13.29
N PHE A 54 -8.98 -0.76 12.16
CA PHE A 54 -8.36 -0.89 10.84
C PHE A 54 -7.49 0.33 10.54
N ASP A 55 -8.06 1.53 10.74
CA ASP A 55 -7.36 2.79 10.43
C ASP A 55 -6.10 2.94 11.29
N LYS A 56 -6.15 2.53 12.57
CA LYS A 56 -4.98 2.52 13.46
C LYS A 56 -3.86 1.64 12.92
N ARG A 57 -4.18 0.40 12.53
CA ARG A 57 -3.19 -0.55 12.00
C ARG A 57 -2.58 -0.09 10.68
N VAL A 58 -3.40 0.45 9.78
CA VAL A 58 -2.91 1.03 8.52
C VAL A 58 -2.00 2.22 8.80
N ASN A 59 -2.35 3.10 9.75
CA ASN A 59 -1.51 4.24 10.11
C ASN A 59 -0.17 3.82 10.75
N GLU A 60 -0.16 2.78 11.58
CA GLU A 60 1.07 2.19 12.13
C GLU A 60 1.97 1.67 11.02
N LEU A 61 1.41 0.91 10.07
CA LEU A 61 2.15 0.42 8.89
C LEU A 61 2.72 1.56 8.05
N ILE A 62 1.90 2.58 7.75
CA ILE A 62 2.32 3.73 6.94
C ILE A 62 3.48 4.47 7.58
N LYS A 63 3.45 4.69 8.90
CA LYS A 63 4.54 5.34 9.63
C LYS A 63 5.84 4.56 9.50
N SER A 64 5.80 3.25 9.73
CA SER A 64 7.00 2.39 9.67
C SER A 64 7.62 2.36 8.27
N VAL A 65 6.81 2.20 7.23
CA VAL A 65 7.30 2.15 5.84
C VAL A 65 7.81 3.52 5.40
N ASN A 66 7.16 4.62 5.79
CA ASN A 66 7.63 5.96 5.46
C ASN A 66 8.94 6.32 6.19
N HIS A 67 9.11 5.88 7.44
CA HIS A 67 10.38 5.99 8.15
C HIS A 67 11.48 5.25 7.40
N ALA A 68 11.24 3.98 7.02
CA ALA A 68 12.22 3.20 6.27
C ALA A 68 12.56 3.83 4.90
N LYS A 69 11.56 4.43 4.22
CA LYS A 69 11.76 5.15 2.96
C LYS A 69 12.61 6.41 3.12
N ASN A 70 12.35 7.21 4.14
CA ASN A 70 12.97 8.51 4.29
C ASN A 70 14.34 8.43 4.98
N ASP A 71 14.50 7.47 5.89
CA ASP A 71 15.62 7.44 6.85
C ASP A 71 16.49 6.18 6.72
N GLU A 72 15.97 5.07 6.16
CA GLU A 72 16.68 3.78 6.08
C GLU A 72 16.93 3.31 4.63
N HIS A 73 16.77 4.17 3.64
CA HIS A 73 17.02 3.89 2.20
C HIS A 73 16.20 2.72 1.61
N LEU A 74 14.95 2.54 2.04
CA LEU A 74 14.03 1.58 1.42
C LEU A 74 13.76 1.96 -0.05
N ILE A 75 13.96 1.00 -0.95
CA ILE A 75 13.77 1.18 -2.39
C ILE A 75 12.48 0.52 -2.87
N PHE A 76 11.71 1.26 -3.65
CA PHE A 76 10.56 0.76 -4.40
C PHE A 76 10.85 0.76 -5.89
N ASN A 77 10.48 -0.31 -6.58
CA ASN A 77 10.26 -0.24 -8.03
C ASN A 77 9.13 0.75 -8.36
N ASP A 78 9.02 1.13 -9.62
CA ASP A 78 8.10 2.18 -10.05
C ASP A 78 6.63 1.86 -9.74
N TYR A 79 6.22 0.60 -9.87
CA TYR A 79 4.84 0.20 -9.62
C TYR A 79 4.52 0.20 -8.13
N SER A 80 5.38 -0.39 -7.29
CA SER A 80 5.27 -0.36 -5.83
C SER A 80 5.26 1.07 -5.29
N ARG A 81 6.07 1.96 -5.88
CA ARG A 81 6.10 3.39 -5.51
C ARG A 81 4.75 4.07 -5.75
N ARG A 82 4.16 3.89 -6.94
CA ARG A 82 2.85 4.47 -7.29
C ARG A 82 1.74 3.94 -6.39
N LEU A 83 1.73 2.64 -6.10
CA LEU A 83 0.77 2.05 -5.15
C LEU A 83 0.92 2.67 -3.75
N TRP A 84 2.16 2.81 -3.27
CA TRP A 84 2.43 3.35 -1.94
C TRP A 84 2.03 4.82 -1.80
N GLU A 85 2.23 5.63 -2.85
CA GLU A 85 1.78 7.03 -2.89
C GLU A 85 0.26 7.12 -2.75
N GLN A 86 -0.50 6.27 -3.44
CA GLN A 86 -1.95 6.23 -3.32
C GLN A 86 -2.41 5.77 -1.93
N ILE A 87 -1.80 4.72 -1.38
CA ILE A 87 -2.09 4.25 -0.02
C ILE A 87 -1.91 5.41 0.97
N SER A 88 -0.80 6.13 0.85
CA SER A 88 -0.51 7.29 1.70
C SER A 88 -1.56 8.39 1.54
N GLN A 89 -1.94 8.74 0.32
CA GLN A 89 -2.95 9.78 0.05
C GLN A 89 -4.35 9.39 0.56
N ILE A 90 -4.79 8.15 0.30
CA ILE A 90 -6.11 7.66 0.72
C ILE A 90 -6.20 7.59 2.24
N SER A 91 -5.12 7.16 2.91
CA SER A 91 -5.10 7.09 4.37
C SER A 91 -5.39 8.46 5.02
N GLN A 92 -4.81 9.53 4.46
CA GLN A 92 -4.90 10.90 4.96
C GLN A 92 -6.20 11.62 4.59
N ARG A 93 -6.80 11.32 3.43
CA ARG A 93 -8.00 12.01 2.96
C ARG A 93 -9.29 11.37 3.52
N THR A 94 -10.25 12.19 3.95
CA THR A 94 -11.66 11.79 4.00
C THR A 94 -12.13 11.56 2.55
N THR A 95 -12.53 10.33 2.22
CA THR A 95 -12.80 9.87 0.84
C THR A 95 -13.66 10.86 0.04
N SER A 96 -13.08 11.53 -0.96
CA SER A 96 -13.79 12.29 -2.00
C SER A 96 -13.86 11.49 -3.31
N PHE A 97 -14.77 11.89 -4.21
CA PHE A 97 -14.99 11.26 -5.52
C PHE A 97 -13.73 11.25 -6.42
N GLU A 98 -12.86 12.26 -6.33
CA GLU A 98 -11.62 12.35 -7.12
C GLU A 98 -10.66 11.19 -6.84
N THR A 99 -10.62 10.73 -5.59
CA THR A 99 -9.76 9.62 -5.17
C THR A 99 -10.14 8.31 -5.89
N ALA A 100 -11.43 8.09 -6.19
CA ALA A 100 -11.90 6.89 -6.89
C ALA A 100 -11.41 6.82 -8.35
N TYR A 101 -11.30 7.95 -9.05
CA TYR A 101 -10.82 7.98 -10.43
C TYR A 101 -9.31 7.72 -10.54
N SER A 102 -8.49 8.29 -9.64
CA SER A 102 -7.05 8.03 -9.59
C SER A 102 -6.72 6.54 -9.40
N LEU A 103 -7.62 5.80 -8.74
CA LEU A 103 -7.47 4.36 -8.50
C LEU A 103 -7.79 3.51 -9.71
N ILE A 104 -8.83 3.88 -10.45
CA ILE A 104 -9.19 3.21 -11.71
C ILE A 104 -8.04 3.35 -12.71
N ASP A 105 -7.45 4.54 -12.83
CA ASP A 105 -6.33 4.76 -13.74
C ASP A 105 -5.09 3.92 -13.39
N ILE A 106 -4.75 3.79 -12.11
CA ILE A 106 -3.57 3.01 -11.70
C ILE A 106 -3.81 1.50 -11.90
N LEU A 107 -4.99 1.00 -11.53
CA LEU A 107 -5.36 -0.40 -11.74
C LEU A 107 -5.45 -0.76 -13.23
N ASN A 108 -5.90 0.16 -14.08
CA ASN A 108 -5.94 0.00 -15.53
C ASN A 108 -4.57 0.20 -16.20
N SER A 109 -3.68 1.00 -15.60
CA SER A 109 -2.34 1.28 -16.16
C SER A 109 -1.39 0.08 -16.19
N LYS A 110 -1.75 -1.04 -15.54
CA LYS A 110 -1.06 -2.33 -15.65
C LYS A 110 -0.94 -2.81 -17.11
N ASN A 111 -1.80 -2.31 -18.01
CA ASN A 111 -1.74 -2.59 -19.46
C ASN A 111 -0.99 -1.53 -20.30
N ALA A 112 -0.62 -0.38 -19.73
CA ALA A 112 0.01 0.70 -20.50
C ALA A 112 1.54 0.52 -20.63
N SER A 113 2.17 -0.11 -19.65
CA SER A 113 3.62 -0.36 -19.63
C SER A 113 4.08 -1.53 -20.53
N LEU A 114 3.17 -2.16 -21.28
CA LEU A 114 3.47 -3.21 -22.28
C LEU A 114 3.45 -2.70 -23.73
N ARG A 115 3.31 -1.39 -23.93
CA ARG A 115 3.43 -0.76 -25.25
C ARG A 115 4.46 0.34 -25.20
N LEU A 116 5.72 -0.01 -25.44
CA LEU A 116 6.75 0.82 -26.08
C LEU A 116 7.84 -0.11 -26.61
#